data_AF-A0A0J7P4S8-F1
#
_entry.id   AF-A0A0J7P4S8-F1
#
_cell.length_a   1.000
_cell.length_b   1.000
_cell.length_c   1.000
_cell.angle_alpha   90.00
_cell.angle_beta   90.00
_cell.angle_gamma   90.00
#
_symmetry.space_group_name_H-M   'P 1'
#
loop_
_entity.id
_entity.type
_entity.pdbx_description
1 polymer ?
#
loop_
_entity_poly.entity_id
_entity_poly.type
_entity_poly.pdbx_seq_one_letter_code
_entity_poly.pdbx_strand_id
1 'polypeptide(L)'
;MLVPNSDNICNIERGLRLMFYIVAAFTTLVLVLILFFFKSAPPLPPSTAQAVQRENTEKETFSRSIKRLLTNTGYVLLLFSYGINIAVLYAISTLLNQIILKHFQGHEEDAGRIGLTIVCTGMLSSVICGVILDKTHKFNFFITGYLPVGFEFAAELTYPEPEGTAAGLLNAVVQVFGITFTMLYGFLFNNLGDLKANIAMCIGLGIGTLLTIMIPNDLRRQNAKI
;
A
#
# COMPACT_ATOMS: atom_id res chain seq x y z
N MET A 1 5.41 0.20 27.53
CA MET A 1 4.47 -0.24 26.47
C MET A 1 3.04 -0.17 26.99
N LEU A 2 2.04 0.04 26.11
CA LEU A 2 0.62 0.10 26.51
C LEU A 2 0.09 -1.28 26.99
N VAL A 3 0.67 -2.36 26.49
CA VAL A 3 0.48 -3.73 26.96
C VAL A 3 1.83 -4.26 27.43
N PRO A 4 2.07 -4.43 28.74
CA PRO A 4 3.32 -4.98 29.24
C PRO A 4 3.37 -6.49 28.98
N ASN A 5 4.55 -7.01 28.62
CA ASN A 5 4.80 -8.44 28.65
C ASN A 5 4.87 -8.88 30.13
N SER A 6 3.95 -9.73 30.57
CA SER A 6 3.85 -10.18 31.96
C SER A 6 3.15 -11.54 32.05
N ASP A 7 3.57 -12.40 32.97
CA ASP A 7 2.97 -13.73 33.15
C ASP A 7 1.52 -13.70 33.66
N ASN A 8 1.08 -12.55 34.17
CA ASN A 8 -0.26 -12.35 34.71
C ASN A 8 -1.25 -11.97 33.60
N ILE A 9 -2.09 -12.94 33.20
CA ILE A 9 -3.14 -12.79 32.17
C ILE A 9 -4.03 -11.56 32.41
N CYS A 10 -4.36 -11.27 33.67
CA CYS A 10 -5.21 -10.12 34.04
C CYS A 10 -4.57 -8.75 33.66
N ASN A 11 -3.23 -8.63 33.74
CA ASN A 11 -2.53 -7.41 33.36
C ASN A 11 -2.50 -7.23 31.83
N ILE A 12 -2.29 -8.33 31.09
CA ILE A 12 -2.37 -8.33 29.61
C ILE A 12 -3.79 -7.96 29.16
N GLU A 13 -4.81 -8.57 29.77
CA GLU A 13 -6.21 -8.32 29.45
C GLU A 13 -6.57 -6.86 29.66
N ARG A 14 -6.19 -6.28 30.81
CA ARG A 14 -6.45 -4.87 31.11
C ARG A 14 -5.75 -3.94 30.12
N GLY A 15 -4.51 -4.25 29.73
CA GLY A 15 -3.76 -3.51 28.72
C GLY A 15 -4.42 -3.56 27.34
N LEU A 16 -4.78 -4.76 26.87
CA LEU A 16 -5.47 -4.96 25.60
C LEU A 16 -6.83 -4.26 25.58
N ARG A 17 -7.61 -4.39 26.66
CA ARG A 17 -8.91 -3.75 26.79
C ARG A 17 -8.80 -2.24 26.73
N LEU A 18 -7.82 -1.65 27.42
CA LEU A 18 -7.54 -0.21 27.36
C LEU A 18 -7.15 0.22 25.94
N MET A 19 -6.28 -0.54 25.27
CA MET A 19 -5.87 -0.27 23.89
C MET A 19 -7.06 -0.26 22.94
N PHE A 20 -7.93 -1.29 23.00
CA PHE A 20 -9.11 -1.37 22.15
C PHE A 20 -10.11 -0.24 22.42
N TYR A 21 -10.32 0.14 23.68
CA TYR A 21 -11.20 1.27 23.99
C TYR A 21 -10.67 2.61 23.48
N ILE A 22 -9.36 2.86 23.58
CA ILE A 22 -8.74 4.08 23.02
C ILE A 22 -8.95 4.13 21.50
N VAL A 23 -8.69 3.01 20.81
CA VAL A 23 -8.89 2.90 19.35
C VAL A 23 -10.36 3.10 18.99
N ALA A 24 -11.28 2.47 19.72
CA ALA A 24 -12.71 2.60 19.48
C ALA A 24 -13.21 4.04 19.70
N ALA A 25 -12.75 4.72 20.76
CA ALA A 25 -13.10 6.11 21.02
C ALA A 25 -12.58 7.04 19.92
N PHE A 26 -11.31 6.87 19.52
CA PHE A 26 -10.70 7.68 18.47
C PHE A 26 -11.38 7.48 17.11
N THR A 27 -11.62 6.23 16.71
CA THR A 27 -12.31 5.91 15.44
C THR A 27 -13.75 6.41 15.42
N THR A 28 -14.48 6.31 16.54
CA THR A 28 -15.83 6.86 16.67
C THR A 28 -15.83 8.38 16.54
N LEU A 29 -14.87 9.07 17.16
CA LEU A 29 -14.72 10.51 17.04
C LEU A 29 -14.48 10.94 15.58
N VAL A 30 -13.57 10.25 14.88
CA VAL A 30 -13.30 10.52 13.45
C VAL A 30 -14.55 10.28 12.60
N LEU A 31 -15.29 9.19 12.85
CA LEU A 31 -16.54 8.92 12.13
C LEU A 31 -17.57 10.03 12.34
N VAL A 32 -17.76 10.48 13.58
CA VAL A 32 -18.67 11.59 13.90
C VAL A 32 -18.25 12.87 13.17
N LEU A 33 -16.95 13.20 13.18
CA LEU A 33 -16.44 14.35 12.43
C LEU A 33 -16.70 14.23 10.93
N ILE A 34 -16.52 13.04 10.34
CA ILE A 34 -16.83 12.81 8.92
C ILE A 34 -18.33 13.03 8.65
N LEU A 35 -19.22 12.49 9.48
CA LEU A 35 -20.67 12.65 9.28
C LEU A 35 -21.13 14.11 9.38
N PHE A 36 -20.51 14.92 10.24
CA PHE A 36 -20.89 16.33 10.41
C PHE A 36 -20.20 17.28 9.43
N PHE A 37 -18.95 17.02 9.03
CA PHE A 37 -18.14 17.97 8.24
C PHE A 37 -17.95 17.56 6.77
N PHE A 38 -17.99 16.28 6.42
CA PHE A 38 -17.76 15.83 5.04
C PHE A 38 -19.08 15.74 4.25
N LYS A 39 -19.26 16.63 3.27
CA LYS A 39 -20.32 16.49 2.27
C LYS A 39 -20.01 15.34 1.31
N SER A 40 -21.01 14.51 1.01
CA SER A 40 -20.87 13.28 0.21
C SER A 40 -20.35 13.49 -1.23
N ALA A 41 -20.49 14.68 -1.79
CA ALA A 41 -19.84 15.09 -3.04
C ALA A 41 -19.91 16.63 -3.20
N PRO A 42 -18.92 17.26 -3.86
CA PRO A 42 -19.07 18.64 -4.31
C PRO A 42 -20.20 18.73 -5.36
N PRO A 43 -21.09 19.73 -5.27
CA PRO A 43 -22.24 19.86 -6.18
C PRO A 43 -21.85 20.14 -7.64
N LEU A 44 -20.63 20.59 -7.90
CA LEU A 44 -20.09 20.83 -9.24
C LEU A 44 -18.74 20.11 -9.38
N PRO A 45 -18.47 19.47 -10.54
CA PRO A 45 -17.16 18.87 -10.80
C PRO A 45 -16.10 19.98 -10.84
N PRO A 46 -15.01 19.88 -10.06
CA PRO A 46 -14.01 20.95 -9.98
C PRO A 46 -13.16 21.12 -11.25
N SER A 47 -13.24 20.23 -12.25
CA SER A 47 -12.54 20.39 -13.55
C SER A 47 -13.25 19.70 -14.72
N THR A 48 -12.96 20.17 -15.95
CA THR A 48 -13.45 19.58 -17.22
C THR A 48 -13.05 18.12 -17.38
N ALA A 49 -11.83 17.74 -16.98
CA ALA A 49 -11.37 16.35 -17.01
C ALA A 49 -12.23 15.45 -16.10
N GLN A 50 -12.63 15.94 -14.92
CA GLN A 50 -13.54 15.20 -14.03
C GLN A 50 -14.99 15.17 -14.56
N ALA A 51 -15.43 16.18 -15.32
CA ALA A 51 -16.73 16.15 -15.98
C ALA A 51 -16.79 15.05 -17.05
N VAL A 52 -15.75 14.93 -17.90
CA VAL A 52 -15.63 13.84 -18.89
C VAL A 52 -15.56 12.47 -18.20
N GLN A 53 -14.83 12.38 -17.08
CA GLN A 53 -14.71 11.14 -16.32
C GLN A 53 -16.05 10.71 -15.68
N ARG A 54 -16.83 11.67 -15.17
CA ARG A 54 -18.16 11.45 -14.63
C ARG A 54 -19.16 11.01 -15.72
N GLU A 55 -19.10 11.65 -16.88
CA GLU A 55 -19.91 11.28 -18.05
C GLU A 55 -19.57 9.88 -18.58
N ASN A 56 -18.28 9.53 -18.62
CA ASN A 56 -17.83 8.17 -19.00
C ASN A 56 -18.23 7.13 -17.94
N THR A 57 -18.15 7.46 -16.65
CA THR A 57 -18.54 6.56 -15.56
C THR A 57 -20.04 6.24 -15.59
N GLU A 58 -20.89 7.21 -15.96
CA GLU A 58 -22.33 7.00 -16.10
C GLU A 58 -22.71 6.15 -17.33
N LYS A 59 -21.86 6.15 -18.37
CA LYS A 59 -22.13 5.46 -19.65
C LYS A 59 -21.44 4.09 -19.78
N GLU A 60 -20.35 3.82 -19.05
CA GLU A 60 -19.56 2.59 -19.18
C GLU A 60 -20.00 1.50 -18.20
N THR A 61 -20.11 0.27 -18.69
CA THR A 61 -20.31 -0.92 -17.85
C THR A 61 -18.99 -1.29 -17.16
N PHE A 62 -19.01 -1.43 -15.83
CA PHE A 62 -17.83 -1.74 -14.99
C PHE A 62 -16.93 -2.87 -15.54
N SER A 63 -17.53 -3.96 -16.04
CA SER A 63 -16.78 -5.09 -16.62
C SER A 63 -15.97 -4.70 -17.86
N ARG A 64 -16.41 -3.70 -18.63
CA ARG A 64 -15.72 -3.19 -19.81
C ARG A 64 -14.48 -2.39 -19.42
N SER A 65 -14.59 -1.54 -18.39
CA SER A 65 -13.43 -0.84 -17.79
C SER A 65 -12.39 -1.81 -17.25
N ILE A 66 -12.79 -2.85 -16.51
CA ILE A 66 -11.85 -3.90 -16.05
C ILE A 66 -11.11 -4.53 -17.24
N LYS A 67 -11.85 -4.90 -18.29
CA LYS A 67 -11.23 -5.52 -19.47
C LYS A 67 -10.21 -4.59 -20.13
N ARG A 68 -10.51 -3.29 -20.23
CA ARG A 68 -9.57 -2.29 -20.78
C ARG A 68 -8.34 -2.10 -19.91
N LEU A 69 -8.51 -2.02 -18.59
CA LEU A 69 -7.42 -1.93 -17.63
C LEU A 69 -6.47 -3.13 -17.77
N LEU A 70 -7.02 -4.35 -17.80
CA LEU A 70 -6.23 -5.58 -17.97
C LEU A 70 -5.66 -5.78 -19.38
N THR A 71 -6.10 -5.00 -20.37
CA THR A 71 -5.50 -5.01 -21.72
C THR A 71 -4.40 -3.95 -21.86
N ASN A 72 -4.34 -2.97 -20.95
CA ASN A 72 -3.32 -1.93 -20.97
C ASN A 72 -1.99 -2.48 -20.42
N THR A 73 -1.01 -2.68 -21.30
CA THR A 73 0.31 -3.22 -20.96
C THR A 73 1.00 -2.44 -19.83
N GLY A 74 0.96 -1.11 -19.85
CA GLY A 74 1.59 -0.30 -18.81
C GLY A 74 0.94 -0.51 -17.44
N TYR A 75 -0.39 -0.56 -17.41
CA TYR A 75 -1.13 -0.83 -16.17
C TYR A 75 -0.93 -2.26 -15.66
N VAL A 76 -0.87 -3.26 -16.55
CA VAL A 76 -0.61 -4.65 -16.16
C VAL A 76 0.79 -4.82 -15.59
N LEU A 77 1.82 -4.22 -16.21
CA LEU A 77 3.18 -4.22 -15.63
C LEU A 77 3.21 -3.54 -14.26
N LEU A 78 2.52 -2.39 -14.13
CA LEU A 78 2.37 -1.71 -12.84
C LEU A 78 1.71 -2.62 -11.81
N LEU A 79 0.63 -3.29 -12.17
CA LEU A 79 -0.16 -4.15 -11.30
C LEU A 79 0.67 -5.32 -10.74
N PHE A 80 1.49 -5.96 -11.58
CA PHE A 80 2.41 -7.02 -11.12
C PHE A 80 3.59 -6.48 -10.31
N SER A 81 4.28 -5.44 -10.81
CA SER A 81 5.42 -4.85 -10.09
C SER A 81 4.99 -4.36 -8.70
N TYR A 82 3.92 -3.58 -8.65
CA TYR A 82 3.37 -3.02 -7.42
C TYR A 82 2.86 -4.08 -6.48
N GLY A 83 2.15 -5.08 -7.00
CA GLY A 83 1.74 -6.24 -6.23
C GLY A 83 2.91 -6.92 -5.53
N ILE A 84 4.00 -7.22 -6.26
CA ILE A 84 5.18 -7.89 -5.71
C ILE A 84 5.88 -7.02 -4.66
N ASN A 85 6.16 -5.75 -5.00
CA ASN A 85 6.92 -4.86 -4.11
C ASN A 85 6.19 -4.61 -2.78
N ILE A 86 4.88 -4.32 -2.83
CA ILE A 86 4.08 -4.11 -1.61
C ILE A 86 3.90 -5.42 -0.84
N ALA A 87 3.73 -6.55 -1.52
CA ALA A 87 3.55 -7.84 -0.86
C ALA A 87 4.79 -8.31 -0.10
N VAL A 88 6.00 -8.09 -0.63
CA VAL A 88 7.23 -8.37 0.12
C VAL A 88 7.33 -7.49 1.36
N LEU A 89 7.02 -6.20 1.23
CA LEU A 89 7.00 -5.27 2.37
C LEU A 89 6.01 -5.73 3.45
N TYR A 90 4.81 -6.17 3.06
CA TYR A 90 3.80 -6.71 3.96
C TYR A 90 4.26 -8.00 4.63
N ALA A 91 4.88 -8.92 3.90
CA ALA A 91 5.39 -10.17 4.45
C ALA A 91 6.46 -9.92 5.53
N ILE A 92 7.44 -9.06 5.23
CA ILE A 92 8.51 -8.69 6.18
C ILE A 92 7.91 -7.98 7.39
N SER A 93 7.00 -7.03 7.19
CA SER A 93 6.37 -6.27 8.28
C SER A 93 5.55 -7.17 9.20
N THR A 94 4.81 -8.12 8.63
CA THR A 94 3.94 -9.05 9.37
C THR A 94 4.76 -10.05 10.19
N LEU A 95 5.83 -10.59 9.61
CA LEU A 95 6.69 -11.58 10.27
C LEU A 95 7.85 -10.94 11.05
N LEU A 96 7.98 -9.61 11.08
CA LEU A 96 9.07 -8.90 11.75
C LEU A 96 9.31 -9.39 13.17
N ASN A 97 8.23 -9.53 13.95
CA ASN A 97 8.30 -10.01 15.32
C ASN A 97 8.89 -11.43 15.39
N GLN A 98 8.46 -12.33 14.50
CA GLN A 98 8.96 -13.71 14.45
C GLN A 98 10.44 -13.78 14.06
N ILE A 99 10.90 -12.92 13.15
CA ILE A 99 12.31 -12.83 12.73
C ILE A 99 13.20 -12.45 13.91
N ILE A 100 12.79 -11.43 14.67
CA ILE A 100 13.57 -10.89 15.79
C ILE A 100 13.58 -11.90 16.94
N LEU A 101 12.43 -12.44 17.32
CA LEU A 101 12.32 -13.36 18.46
C LEU A 101 13.01 -14.70 18.23
N LYS A 102 13.18 -15.12 16.96
CA LYS A 102 13.97 -16.32 16.63
C LYS A 102 15.45 -16.18 17.02
N HIS A 103 16.01 -14.97 16.95
CA HIS A 103 17.40 -14.70 17.26
C HIS A 103 17.61 -14.11 18.66
N PHE A 104 16.64 -13.31 19.13
CA PHE A 104 16.67 -12.60 20.41
C PHE A 104 15.41 -12.96 21.21
N GLN A 105 15.46 -14.09 21.90
CA GLN A 105 14.37 -14.53 22.77
C GLN A 105 14.12 -13.48 23.87
N GLY A 106 12.84 -13.13 24.10
CA GLY A 106 12.43 -12.16 25.11
C GLY A 106 12.60 -10.67 24.74
N HIS A 107 13.09 -10.33 23.55
CA HIS A 107 13.30 -8.94 23.10
C HIS A 107 12.09 -8.40 22.31
N GLU A 108 10.88 -8.70 22.77
CA GLU A 108 9.62 -8.25 22.13
C GLU A 108 9.48 -6.73 22.12
N GLU A 109 9.97 -6.06 23.17
CA GLU A 109 9.94 -4.59 23.24
C GLU A 109 10.77 -3.96 22.13
N ASP A 110 11.93 -4.53 21.83
CA ASP A 110 12.83 -4.03 20.78
C ASP A 110 12.26 -4.31 19.39
N ALA A 111 11.60 -5.47 19.19
CA ALA A 111 10.85 -5.73 17.97
C ALA A 111 9.75 -4.69 17.74
N GLY A 112 9.02 -4.32 18.80
CA GLY A 112 8.03 -3.25 18.75
C GLY A 112 8.63 -1.88 18.39
N ARG A 113 9.80 -1.54 18.96
CA ARG A 113 10.52 -0.29 18.64
C ARG A 113 11.03 -0.25 17.20
N ILE A 114 11.54 -1.37 16.69
CA ILE A 114 11.97 -1.49 15.28
C ILE A 114 10.75 -1.34 14.35
N GLY A 115 9.61 -1.95 14.69
CA GLY A 115 8.37 -1.73 13.95
C GLY A 115 7.96 -0.25 13.92
N LEU A 116 8.06 0.45 15.06
CA LEU A 116 7.77 1.88 15.15
C LEU A 116 8.71 2.72 14.28
N THR A 117 10.02 2.44 14.28
CA THR A 117 10.97 3.20 13.45
C THR A 117 10.69 3.00 11.98
N ILE A 118 10.38 1.79 11.51
CA ILE A 118 9.98 1.52 10.12
C ILE A 118 8.81 2.41 9.70
N VAL A 119 7.77 2.52 10.54
CA VAL A 119 6.59 3.35 10.26
C VAL A 119 6.95 4.82 10.21
N CYS A 120 7.72 5.32 11.18
CA CYS A 120 8.17 6.72 11.20
C CYS A 120 9.04 7.09 9.99
N THR A 121 9.99 6.23 9.62
CA THR A 121 10.83 6.44 8.44
C THR A 121 10.00 6.40 7.16
N GLY A 122 9.00 5.50 7.07
CA GLY A 122 8.06 5.45 5.95
C GLY A 122 7.26 6.73 5.79
N MET A 123 6.75 7.31 6.89
CA MET A 123 6.03 8.59 6.85
C MET A 123 6.92 9.73 6.35
N LEU A 124 8.13 9.86 6.89
CA LEU A 124 9.09 10.88 6.43
C LEU A 124 9.46 10.69 4.95
N SER A 125 9.66 9.44 4.54
CA SER A 125 10.01 9.11 3.18
C SER A 125 8.90 9.47 2.19
N SER A 126 7.63 9.25 2.55
CA SER A 126 6.49 9.65 1.72
C SER A 126 6.47 11.15 1.45
N VAL A 127 6.76 11.98 2.45
CA VAL A 127 6.79 13.44 2.29
C VAL A 127 7.94 13.88 1.39
N ILE A 128 9.15 13.37 1.64
CA ILE A 128 10.33 13.69 0.84
C ILE A 128 10.13 13.25 -0.62
N CYS A 129 9.60 12.04 -0.81
CA CYS A 129 9.30 11.48 -2.12
C CYS A 129 8.27 12.34 -2.88
N GLY A 130 7.18 12.74 -2.24
CA GLY A 130 6.18 13.61 -2.87
C GLY A 130 6.78 14.92 -3.37
N VAL A 131 7.58 15.60 -2.53
CA VAL A 131 8.24 16.86 -2.90
C VAL A 131 9.22 16.69 -4.07
N ILE A 132 9.96 15.58 -4.12
CA ILE A 132 10.89 15.33 -5.22
C ILE A 132 10.11 14.95 -6.50
N LEU A 133 9.03 14.20 -6.38
CA LEU A 133 8.19 13.82 -7.51
C LEU A 133 7.54 15.04 -8.16
N ASP A 134 7.04 15.97 -7.37
CA ASP A 134 6.47 17.25 -7.83
C ASP A 134 7.49 18.05 -8.66
N LYS A 135 8.79 17.96 -8.33
CA LYS A 135 9.85 18.66 -9.06
C LYS A 135 10.39 17.90 -10.27
N THR A 136 10.38 16.57 -10.23
CA THR A 136 11.08 15.73 -11.23
C THR A 136 10.15 15.10 -12.24
N HIS A 137 8.84 14.95 -11.93
CA HIS A 137 7.83 14.27 -12.75
C HIS A 137 8.24 12.87 -13.22
N LYS A 138 9.14 12.20 -12.48
CA LYS A 138 9.67 10.86 -12.80
C LYS A 138 9.10 9.81 -11.84
N PHE A 139 7.87 9.38 -12.10
CA PHE A 139 7.14 8.40 -11.29
C PHE A 139 7.85 7.04 -11.19
N ASN A 140 8.58 6.62 -12.22
CA ASN A 140 9.24 5.31 -12.27
C ASN A 140 10.41 5.11 -11.29
N PHE A 141 10.98 6.17 -10.72
CA PHE A 141 12.24 6.07 -9.96
C PHE A 141 12.06 5.95 -8.43
N PHE A 142 10.88 6.29 -7.89
CA PHE A 142 10.71 6.40 -6.45
C PHE A 142 10.02 5.18 -5.84
N ILE A 143 10.83 4.24 -5.34
CA ILE A 143 10.37 3.03 -4.61
C ILE A 143 9.89 3.38 -3.19
N THR A 144 10.43 4.42 -2.56
CA THR A 144 10.23 4.69 -1.13
C THR A 144 8.90 5.39 -0.80
N GLY A 145 8.23 5.97 -1.82
CA GLY A 145 6.86 6.49 -1.75
C GLY A 145 5.87 5.66 -2.58
N TYR A 146 6.16 4.38 -2.84
CA TYR A 146 5.42 3.59 -3.82
C TYR A 146 3.91 3.59 -3.58
N LEU A 147 3.45 3.51 -2.32
CA LEU A 147 2.02 3.42 -2.00
C LEU A 147 1.17 4.53 -2.65
N PRO A 148 1.35 5.82 -2.31
CA PRO A 148 0.61 6.91 -2.95
C PRO A 148 0.98 7.11 -4.43
N VAL A 149 2.28 6.99 -4.77
CA VAL A 149 2.79 7.21 -6.13
C VAL A 149 2.22 6.21 -7.14
N GLY A 150 2.01 4.95 -6.72
CA GLY A 150 1.44 3.90 -7.56
C GLY A 150 -0.03 4.13 -7.90
N PHE A 151 -0.82 4.73 -6.99
CA PHE A 151 -2.20 5.11 -7.27
C PHE A 151 -2.26 6.28 -8.26
N GLU A 152 -1.42 7.28 -8.07
CA GLU A 152 -1.33 8.42 -9.00
C GLU A 152 -0.87 7.97 -10.38
N PHE A 153 0.17 7.14 -10.44
CA PHE A 153 0.69 6.61 -11.70
C PHE A 153 -0.29 5.66 -12.39
N ALA A 154 -1.04 4.85 -11.62
CA ALA A 154 -2.15 4.07 -12.15
C ALA A 154 -3.22 4.97 -12.77
N ALA A 155 -3.61 6.07 -12.11
CA ALA A 155 -4.55 7.03 -12.65
C ALA A 155 -4.03 7.73 -13.93
N GLU A 156 -2.72 8.01 -14.01
CA GLU A 156 -2.10 8.60 -15.18
C GLU A 156 -2.06 7.64 -16.39
N LEU A 157 -1.66 6.37 -16.18
CA LEU A 157 -1.56 5.37 -17.24
C LEU A 157 -2.92 4.92 -17.79
N THR A 158 -3.96 4.99 -16.95
CA THR A 158 -5.29 4.47 -17.27
C THR A 158 -6.26 5.54 -17.74
N TYR A 159 -5.86 6.82 -17.74
CA TYR A 159 -6.68 7.91 -18.26
C TYR A 159 -7.18 7.61 -19.70
N PRO A 160 -8.48 7.79 -20.01
CA PRO A 160 -9.54 8.44 -19.21
C PRO A 160 -10.44 7.47 -18.40
N GLU A 161 -9.96 6.30 -17.99
CA GLU A 161 -10.75 5.36 -17.17
C GLU A 161 -11.00 5.89 -15.74
N PRO A 162 -12.05 5.44 -15.05
CA PRO A 162 -12.36 5.88 -13.68
C PRO A 162 -11.25 5.53 -12.67
N GLU A 163 -10.74 6.53 -11.94
CA GLU A 163 -9.67 6.36 -10.93
C GLU A 163 -10.03 5.30 -9.87
N GLY A 164 -11.29 5.26 -9.45
CA GLY A 164 -11.78 4.30 -8.46
C GLY A 164 -11.67 2.84 -8.93
N THR A 165 -11.90 2.55 -10.21
CA THR A 165 -11.80 1.18 -10.75
C THR A 165 -10.33 0.75 -10.83
N ALA A 166 -9.44 1.62 -11.31
CA ALA A 166 -8.02 1.34 -11.39
C ALA A 166 -7.39 1.16 -9.99
N ALA A 167 -7.74 2.01 -9.03
CA ALA A 167 -7.28 1.88 -7.64
C ALA A 167 -7.86 0.64 -6.95
N GLY A 168 -9.13 0.32 -7.20
CA GLY A 168 -9.78 -0.87 -6.64
C GLY A 168 -9.14 -2.17 -7.13
N LEU A 169 -8.90 -2.29 -8.45
CA LEU A 169 -8.25 -3.46 -9.03
C LEU A 169 -6.79 -3.60 -8.57
N LEU A 170 -6.05 -2.48 -8.47
CA LEU A 170 -4.69 -2.48 -7.94
C LEU A 170 -4.63 -2.98 -6.49
N ASN A 171 -5.52 -2.49 -5.63
CA ASN A 171 -5.63 -2.94 -4.23
C ASN A 171 -5.98 -4.43 -4.12
N ALA A 172 -6.91 -4.92 -4.93
CA ALA A 172 -7.28 -6.33 -4.92
C ALA A 172 -6.07 -7.23 -5.18
N VAL A 173 -5.23 -6.86 -6.15
CA VAL A 173 -4.02 -7.61 -6.50
C VAL A 173 -2.98 -7.54 -5.39
N VAL A 174 -2.79 -6.37 -4.79
CA VAL A 174 -1.90 -6.20 -3.63
C VAL A 174 -2.30 -7.13 -2.49
N GLN A 175 -3.59 -7.28 -2.19
CA GLN A 175 -4.02 -8.19 -1.13
C GLN A 175 -3.83 -9.66 -1.47
N VAL A 176 -4.09 -10.06 -2.72
CA VAL A 176 -3.81 -11.43 -3.17
C VAL A 176 -2.31 -11.73 -3.08
N PHE A 177 -1.46 -10.85 -3.58
CA PHE A 177 -0.01 -11.01 -3.50
C PHE A 177 0.47 -10.94 -2.05
N GLY A 178 -0.05 -10.03 -1.24
CA GLY A 178 0.29 -9.87 0.17
C GLY A 178 0.04 -11.13 0.97
N ILE A 179 -1.14 -11.76 0.82
CA ILE A 179 -1.45 -13.04 1.45
C ILE A 179 -0.48 -14.12 0.95
N THR A 180 -0.30 -14.22 -0.36
CA THR A 180 0.53 -15.25 -0.99
C THR A 180 1.99 -15.17 -0.54
N PHE A 181 2.59 -13.97 -0.58
CA PHE A 181 3.97 -13.75 -0.18
C PHE A 181 4.16 -13.87 1.33
N THR A 182 3.18 -13.47 2.14
CA THR A 182 3.25 -13.66 3.60
C THR A 182 3.26 -15.15 3.95
N MET A 183 2.38 -15.94 3.34
CA MET A 183 2.37 -17.40 3.50
C MET A 183 3.66 -18.05 2.99
N LEU A 184 4.12 -17.64 1.80
CA LEU A 184 5.38 -18.12 1.22
C LEU A 184 6.57 -17.79 2.13
N TYR A 185 6.65 -16.56 2.64
CA TYR A 185 7.72 -16.15 3.53
C TYR A 185 7.72 -16.97 4.82
N GLY A 186 6.55 -17.15 5.44
CA GLY A 186 6.42 -18.01 6.62
C GLY A 186 6.86 -19.46 6.35
N PHE A 187 6.48 -20.03 5.20
CA PHE A 187 6.92 -21.37 4.79
C PHE A 187 8.44 -21.43 4.59
N LEU A 188 9.04 -20.49 3.86
CA LEU A 188 10.48 -20.45 3.62
C LEU A 188 11.25 -20.24 4.93
N PHE A 189 10.76 -19.36 5.80
CA PHE A 189 11.40 -19.02 7.07
C PHE A 189 11.47 -20.23 8.02
N ASN A 190 10.41 -21.05 8.04
CA ASN A 190 10.33 -22.24 8.88
C ASN A 190 11.13 -23.43 8.33
N ASN A 191 11.14 -23.63 7.00
CA ASN A 191 11.76 -24.83 6.40
C ASN A 191 13.21 -24.62 5.93
N LEU A 192 13.55 -23.44 5.40
CA LEU A 192 14.83 -23.16 4.75
C LEU A 192 15.74 -22.24 5.59
N GLY A 193 15.25 -21.74 6.71
CA GLY A 193 15.94 -20.79 7.56
C GLY A 193 15.73 -19.34 7.12
N ASP A 194 16.08 -18.44 8.02
CA ASP A 194 15.92 -16.98 7.88
C ASP A 194 16.74 -16.42 6.71
N LEU A 195 18.00 -16.82 6.56
CA LEU A 195 18.87 -16.31 5.49
C LEU A 195 18.29 -16.59 4.10
N LYS A 196 17.89 -17.83 3.81
CA LYS A 196 17.34 -18.22 2.50
C LYS A 196 15.99 -17.57 2.25
N ALA A 197 15.14 -17.47 3.28
CA ALA A 197 13.86 -16.78 3.18
C ALA A 197 14.04 -15.29 2.85
N ASN A 198 14.99 -14.62 3.49
CA ASN A 198 15.31 -13.21 3.24
C ASN A 198 15.90 -13.02 1.83
N ILE A 199 16.81 -13.90 1.38
CA ILE A 199 17.33 -13.86 0.01
C ILE A 199 16.19 -14.01 -1.02
N ALA A 200 15.25 -14.93 -0.79
CA ALA A 200 14.11 -15.11 -1.68
C ALA A 200 13.22 -13.85 -1.77
N MET A 201 12.98 -13.17 -0.64
CA MET A 201 12.25 -11.91 -0.60
C MET A 201 13.01 -10.78 -1.31
N CYS A 202 14.33 -10.71 -1.15
CA CYS A 202 15.18 -9.75 -1.87
C CYS A 202 15.15 -9.99 -3.39
N ILE A 203 15.15 -11.26 -3.83
CA ILE A 203 15.00 -11.59 -5.26
C ILE A 203 13.62 -11.14 -5.75
N GLY A 204 12.56 -11.37 -4.97
CA GLY A 204 11.21 -10.88 -5.27
C GLY A 204 11.16 -9.37 -5.46
N LEU A 205 11.76 -8.60 -4.55
CA LEU A 205 11.89 -7.14 -4.67
C LEU A 205 12.71 -6.74 -5.90
N GLY A 206 13.80 -7.46 -6.20
CA GLY A 206 14.61 -7.21 -7.39
C GLY A 206 13.80 -7.39 -8.68
N ILE A 207 13.00 -8.47 -8.76
CA ILE A 207 12.10 -8.72 -9.90
C ILE A 207 11.04 -7.63 -9.99
N GLY A 208 10.38 -7.28 -8.88
CA GLY A 208 9.39 -6.21 -8.84
C GLY A 208 10.00 -4.88 -9.31
N THR A 209 11.16 -4.51 -8.78
CA THR A 209 11.88 -3.28 -9.16
C THR A 209 12.26 -3.27 -10.64
N LEU A 210 12.74 -4.39 -11.17
CA LEU A 210 13.08 -4.50 -12.59
C LEU A 210 11.84 -4.34 -13.47
N LEU A 211 10.71 -4.94 -13.08
CA LEU A 211 9.43 -4.73 -13.76
C LEU A 211 8.98 -3.26 -13.72
N THR A 212 9.22 -2.55 -12.61
CA THR A 212 8.93 -1.11 -12.52
C THR A 212 9.66 -0.30 -13.58
N ILE A 213 10.94 -0.59 -13.80
CA ILE A 213 11.77 0.13 -14.78
C ILE A 213 11.25 -0.09 -16.20
N MET A 214 10.65 -1.26 -16.46
CA MET A 214 10.05 -1.59 -17.76
C MET A 214 8.68 -0.92 -18.00
N ILE A 215 8.08 -0.27 -16.99
CA ILE A 215 6.79 0.39 -17.17
C ILE A 215 6.98 1.62 -18.08
N PRO A 216 6.26 1.71 -19.21
CA PRO A 216 6.33 2.87 -20.08
C PRO A 216 5.90 4.12 -19.31
N ASN A 217 6.74 5.16 -19.32
CA ASN A 217 6.46 6.44 -18.68
C ASN A 217 5.54 7.31 -19.57
N ASP A 218 4.39 6.77 -19.97
CA ASP A 218 3.40 7.43 -20.83
C ASP A 218 2.35 8.17 -19.98
N LEU A 219 2.61 9.45 -19.71
CA LEU A 219 1.82 10.31 -18.83
C LEU A 219 0.57 10.87 -19.55
N ARG A 220 -0.38 10.00 -19.88
CA ARG A 220 -1.56 10.32 -20.71
C ARG A 220 -2.41 11.46 -20.18
N ARG A 221 -2.62 11.53 -18.86
CA ARG A 221 -3.38 12.62 -18.21
C ARG A 221 -2.68 13.97 -18.33
N GLN A 222 -1.34 14.01 -18.30
CA GLN A 222 -0.58 15.25 -18.45
C GLN A 222 -0.54 15.68 -19.91
N ASN A 223 -0.34 14.73 -20.83
CA ASN A 223 -0.37 14.98 -22.28
C ASN A 223 -1.73 15.50 -22.76
N ALA A 224 -2.84 15.15 -22.09
CA ALA A 224 -4.18 15.64 -22.43
C ALA A 224 -4.49 17.07 -21.93
N LYS A 225 -3.59 17.71 -21.17
CA LYS A 225 -3.74 19.11 -20.72
C LYS A 225 -3.03 20.13 -21.63
N ILE A 226 -2.27 19.65 -22.62
CA ILE A 226 -1.60 20.44 -23.67
C ILE A 226 -2.53 20.47 -24.90
#